data_AF-A0A519HZX9-F1
#
_entry.id   AF-A0A519HZX9-F1
#
_cell.length_a   1.000
_cell.length_b   1.000
_cell.length_c   1.000
_cell.angle_alpha   90.00
_cell.angle_beta   90.00
_cell.angle_gamma   90.00
#
_symmetry.space_group_name_H-M   'P 1'
#
loop_
_entity.id
_entity.type
_entity.pdbx_description
1 polymer ?
#
loop_
_entity_poly.entity_id
_entity_poly.type
_entity_poly.pdbx_seq_one_letter_code
_entity_poly.pdbx_strand_id
1 'polypeptide(L)'
;MKHLLNLLAAVALLVWGTHLVRTGVLRVFGANLRNMLAQSMGNRFTAALSGIGVTALVQSSTATSLMTSSFVGQGLITLPAALAVMRGADIGTALMAVLFSTDLSWLSPLFIFVGVVLFISRQDNAVGRIGRVLIGLGLMLLALRLVVEATEPLLASPPVRALLASISSDMLLEITLGAALAIVAYSSLAIVLLIAAMAASTAIPLDVALGLVLGANLGSGLLAVLTTAK
;
A
#
# COMPACT_ATOMS: atom_id res chain seq x y z
N MET A 1 -3.21 -22.21 -17.08
CA MET A 1 -2.61 -22.50 -15.76
C MET A 1 -1.38 -21.63 -15.45
N LYS A 2 -0.35 -21.59 -16.31
CA LYS A 2 0.86 -20.76 -16.07
C LYS A 2 0.55 -19.25 -15.87
N HIS A 3 -0.35 -18.67 -16.67
CA HIS A 3 -0.72 -17.25 -16.55
C HIS A 3 -1.37 -16.90 -15.20
N LEU A 4 -2.27 -17.76 -14.70
CA LEU A 4 -2.90 -17.55 -13.39
C LEU A 4 -1.87 -17.65 -12.25
N LEU A 5 -0.95 -18.62 -12.33
CA LEU A 5 0.13 -18.73 -11.36
C LEU A 5 1.07 -17.52 -11.39
N ASN A 6 1.39 -17.01 -12.58
CA ASN A 6 2.21 -15.80 -12.72
C ASN A 6 1.50 -14.57 -12.13
N LEU A 7 0.19 -14.43 -12.35
CA LEU A 7 -0.58 -13.34 -11.75
C LEU A 7 -0.60 -13.45 -10.22
N LEU A 8 -0.87 -14.63 -9.67
CA LEU A 8 -0.84 -14.87 -8.22
C LEU A 8 0.55 -14.60 -7.62
N ALA A 9 1.62 -15.01 -8.31
CA ALA A 9 3.00 -14.73 -7.91
C ALA A 9 3.30 -13.22 -7.92
N ALA A 10 2.85 -12.50 -8.96
CA ALA A 10 3.01 -11.05 -9.04
C ALA A 10 2.27 -10.34 -7.90
N VAL A 11 1.03 -10.72 -7.61
CA VAL A 11 0.26 -10.19 -6.47
C VAL A 11 0.97 -10.48 -5.14
N ALA A 12 1.45 -11.70 -4.94
CA ALA A 12 2.20 -12.08 -3.73
C ALA A 12 3.48 -11.25 -3.58
N LEU A 13 4.22 -11.02 -4.67
CA LEU A 13 5.40 -10.15 -4.69
C LEU A 13 5.06 -8.70 -4.35
N LEU A 14 3.93 -8.18 -4.87
CA LEU A 14 3.47 -6.83 -4.55
C LEU A 14 3.18 -6.67 -3.06
N VAL A 15 2.40 -7.60 -2.49
CA VAL A 15 2.07 -7.62 -1.05
C VAL A 15 3.35 -7.75 -0.21
N TRP A 16 4.24 -8.67 -0.57
CA TRP A 16 5.52 -8.85 0.13
C TRP A 16 6.42 -7.62 0.05
N GLY A 17 6.51 -6.98 -1.12
CA GLY A 17 7.25 -5.75 -1.33
C GLY A 17 6.76 -4.63 -0.41
N THR A 18 5.44 -4.41 -0.34
CA THR A 18 4.86 -3.42 0.59
C THR A 18 5.15 -3.73 2.05
N HIS A 19 5.15 -5.02 2.42
CA HIS A 19 5.51 -5.46 3.77
C HIS A 19 6.99 -5.19 4.11
N LEU A 20 7.90 -5.44 3.16
CA LEU A 20 9.33 -5.15 3.33
C LEU A 20 9.59 -3.66 3.52
N VAL A 21 8.95 -2.80 2.74
CA VAL A 21 9.06 -1.35 2.87
C VAL A 21 8.55 -0.91 4.24
N ARG A 22 7.32 -1.30 4.60
CA ARG A 22 6.70 -0.94 5.88
C ARG A 22 7.58 -1.34 7.06
N THR A 23 7.99 -2.60 7.14
CA THR A 23 8.79 -3.10 8.27
C THR A 23 10.22 -2.56 8.27
N GLY A 24 10.82 -2.34 7.09
CA GLY A 24 12.15 -1.73 6.96
C GLY A 24 12.16 -0.28 7.45
N VAL A 25 11.22 0.54 6.98
CA VAL A 25 11.10 1.94 7.37
C VAL A 25 10.83 2.05 8.88
N LEU A 26 9.92 1.25 9.43
CA LEU A 26 9.64 1.26 10.87
C LEU A 26 10.86 0.86 11.72
N ARG A 27 11.68 -0.10 11.26
CA ARG A 27 12.90 -0.49 11.97
C ARG A 27 14.00 0.56 11.91
N VAL A 28 14.08 1.36 10.84
CA VAL A 28 15.12 2.38 10.67
C VAL A 28 14.71 3.71 11.30
N PHE A 29 13.46 4.14 11.05
CA PHE A 29 12.98 5.48 11.35
C PHE A 29 11.86 5.51 12.40
N GLY A 30 11.46 4.37 12.98
CA GLY A 30 10.28 4.30 13.87
C GLY A 30 10.29 5.29 15.02
N ALA A 31 11.42 5.47 15.71
CA ALA A 31 11.55 6.46 16.77
C ALA A 31 11.43 7.91 16.24
N ASN A 32 12.08 8.22 15.11
CA ASN A 32 12.01 9.53 14.48
C ASN A 32 10.59 9.87 14.01
N LEU A 33 9.87 8.91 13.43
CA LEU A 33 8.49 9.07 12.99
C LEU A 33 7.54 9.34 14.16
N ARG A 34 7.74 8.62 15.28
CA ARG A 34 7.00 8.86 16.54
C ARG A 34 7.26 10.26 17.08
N ASN A 35 8.52 10.71 17.09
CA ASN A 35 8.88 12.06 17.53
C ASN A 35 8.29 13.13 16.61
N MET A 36 8.33 12.92 15.28
CA MET A 36 7.77 13.85 14.30
C MET A 36 6.26 14.01 14.49
N LEU A 37 5.53 12.91 14.72
CA LEU A 37 4.12 12.96 15.08
C LEU A 37 3.96 13.75 16.38
N ALA A 38 4.63 13.37 17.47
CA ALA A 38 4.48 14.02 18.76
C ALA A 38 4.70 15.55 18.72
N GLN A 39 5.70 16.02 17.97
CA GLN A 39 6.02 17.45 17.83
C GLN A 39 5.01 18.21 16.96
N SER A 40 4.27 17.51 16.09
CA SER A 40 3.36 18.13 15.12
C SER A 40 1.93 18.32 15.64
N MET A 41 1.70 18.13 16.94
CA MET A 41 0.36 18.08 17.55
C MET A 41 -0.14 19.42 18.09
N GLY A 42 0.62 20.50 17.89
CA GLY A 42 0.24 21.85 18.32
C GLY A 42 -0.96 22.43 17.56
N ASN A 43 -1.21 22.02 16.31
CA ASN A 43 -2.41 22.40 15.56
C ASN A 43 -2.85 21.34 14.54
N ARG A 44 -4.08 21.48 14.02
CA ARG A 44 -4.68 20.49 13.09
C ARG A 44 -3.96 20.41 11.73
N PHE A 45 -3.38 21.50 11.25
CA PHE A 45 -2.67 21.52 9.97
C PHE A 45 -1.33 20.80 10.04
N THR A 46 -0.54 21.07 11.09
CA THR A 46 0.73 20.37 11.34
C THR A 46 0.49 18.89 11.62
N ALA A 47 -0.59 18.57 12.34
CA ALA A 47 -1.00 17.19 12.56
C ALA A 47 -1.32 16.47 11.23
N ALA A 48 -2.09 17.08 10.34
CA ALA A 48 -2.37 16.52 9.01
C ALA A 48 -1.10 16.37 8.15
N LEU A 49 -0.23 17.38 8.10
CA LEU A 49 1.04 17.31 7.36
C LEU A 49 1.95 16.20 7.89
N SER A 50 2.01 16.02 9.21
CA SER A 50 2.77 14.94 9.82
C SER A 50 2.20 13.56 9.46
N GLY A 51 0.87 13.44 9.38
CA GLY A 51 0.18 12.25 8.91
C GLY A 51 0.52 11.91 7.45
N ILE A 52 0.55 12.92 6.58
CA ILE A 52 1.00 12.78 5.18
C ILE A 52 2.44 12.26 5.15
N GLY A 53 3.36 12.93 5.84
CA GLY A 53 4.78 12.58 5.83
C GLY A 53 5.06 11.19 6.39
N VAL A 54 4.52 10.86 7.59
CA VAL A 54 4.70 9.52 8.17
C VAL A 54 4.14 8.45 7.27
N THR A 55 2.93 8.65 6.75
CA THR A 55 2.26 7.61 5.97
C THR A 55 2.87 7.43 4.61
N ALA A 56 3.33 8.50 3.95
CA ALA A 56 4.07 8.40 2.70
C ALA A 56 5.40 7.65 2.88
N LEU A 57 6.12 7.91 3.98
CA LEU A 57 7.38 7.22 4.29
C LEU A 57 7.17 5.75 4.66
N VAL A 58 6.23 5.47 5.58
CA VAL A 58 5.94 4.11 6.06
C VAL A 58 5.12 3.29 5.06
N GLN A 59 4.40 3.97 4.17
CA GLN A 59 3.43 3.40 3.22
C GLN A 59 2.32 2.60 3.90
N SER A 60 1.88 3.07 5.07
CA SER A 60 0.82 2.40 5.81
C SER A 60 0.06 3.34 6.73
N SER A 61 -1.18 3.67 6.35
CA SER A 61 -2.10 4.41 7.21
C SER A 61 -2.48 3.60 8.46
N THR A 62 -2.51 2.26 8.39
CA THR A 62 -2.70 1.39 9.57
C THR A 62 -1.56 1.55 10.60
N ALA A 63 -0.30 1.60 10.15
CA ALA A 63 0.82 1.83 11.06
C ALA A 63 0.76 3.23 11.69
N THR A 64 0.41 4.25 10.90
CA THR A 64 0.18 5.61 11.40
C THR A 64 -0.97 5.66 12.40
N SER A 65 -2.05 4.91 12.16
CA SER A 65 -3.18 4.78 13.08
C SER A 65 -2.75 4.18 14.42
N LEU A 66 -1.97 3.10 14.41
CA LEU A 66 -1.43 2.47 15.62
C LEU A 66 -0.53 3.42 16.44
N MET A 67 0.33 4.19 15.77
CA MET A 67 1.15 5.19 16.46
C MET A 67 0.29 6.29 17.07
N THR A 68 -0.67 6.80 16.31
CA THR A 68 -1.53 7.90 16.73
C THR A 68 -2.47 7.49 17.86
N SER A 69 -3.07 6.29 17.78
CA SER A 69 -3.92 5.75 18.84
C SER A 69 -3.14 5.49 20.12
N SER A 70 -1.90 5.01 20.04
CA SER A 70 -1.02 4.87 21.21
C SER A 70 -0.79 6.20 21.93
N PHE A 71 -0.69 7.31 21.20
CA PHE A 71 -0.51 8.64 21.80
C PHE A 71 -1.81 9.20 22.38
N VAL A 72 -2.95 8.96 21.72
CA VAL A 72 -4.27 9.31 22.27
C VAL A 72 -4.53 8.54 23.56
N GLY A 73 -4.24 7.23 23.60
CA GLY A 73 -4.40 6.39 24.78
C GLY A 73 -3.49 6.78 25.96
N GLN A 74 -2.35 7.43 25.69
CA GLN A 74 -1.45 7.99 26.71
C GLN A 74 -1.82 9.43 27.11
N GLY A 75 -2.88 10.02 26.53
CA GLY A 75 -3.26 11.41 26.77
C GLY A 75 -2.30 12.45 26.17
N LEU A 76 -1.39 12.03 25.28
CA LEU A 76 -0.39 12.90 24.66
C LEU A 76 -0.97 13.71 23.49
N ILE A 77 -2.08 13.26 22.90
CA ILE A 77 -2.72 13.87 21.73
C ILE A 77 -4.22 13.92 21.90
N THR A 78 -4.84 15.02 21.51
CA THR A 78 -6.31 15.17 21.52
C THR A 78 -6.95 14.43 20.34
N LEU A 79 -8.17 13.93 20.52
CA LEU A 79 -8.91 13.24 19.45
C LEU A 79 -9.03 14.07 18.15
N PRO A 80 -9.34 15.39 18.19
CA PRO A 80 -9.36 16.20 16.97
C PRO A 80 -8.03 16.27 16.24
N ALA A 81 -6.90 16.34 16.95
CA ALA A 81 -5.57 16.33 16.34
C ALA A 81 -5.27 14.95 15.73
N ALA A 82 -5.60 13.86 16.43
CA ALA A 82 -5.45 12.50 15.92
C ALA A 82 -6.26 12.26 14.64
N LEU A 83 -7.50 12.76 14.56
CA LEU A 83 -8.30 12.70 13.33
C LEU A 83 -7.65 13.49 12.19
N ALA A 84 -7.04 14.64 12.47
CA ALA A 84 -6.30 15.39 11.46
C ALA A 84 -5.09 14.61 10.93
N VAL A 85 -4.32 13.94 11.81
CA VAL A 85 -3.24 13.02 11.40
C VAL A 85 -3.77 11.93 10.49
N MET A 86 -4.90 11.30 10.84
CA MET A 86 -5.49 10.22 10.04
C MET A 86 -5.94 10.70 8.66
N ARG A 87 -6.57 11.88 8.56
CA ARG A 87 -6.89 12.47 7.24
C ARG A 87 -5.64 12.74 6.42
N GLY A 88 -4.57 13.20 7.06
CA GLY A 88 -3.26 13.33 6.42
C GLY A 88 -2.69 11.99 5.97
N ALA A 89 -2.85 10.93 6.77
CA ALA A 89 -2.39 9.59 6.45
C ALA A 89 -3.06 9.01 5.19
N ASP A 90 -4.37 9.24 5.04
CA ASP A 90 -5.11 8.81 3.85
C ASP A 90 -4.62 9.55 2.61
N ILE A 91 -4.37 10.86 2.71
CA ILE A 91 -3.76 11.66 1.64
C ILE A 91 -2.36 11.13 1.31
N GLY A 92 -1.53 10.83 2.31
CA GLY A 92 -0.21 10.25 2.11
C GLY A 92 -0.25 8.92 1.37
N THR A 93 -1.22 8.06 1.69
CA THR A 93 -1.44 6.79 0.98
C THR A 93 -1.83 7.02 -0.47
N ALA A 94 -2.75 7.95 -0.74
CA ALA A 94 -3.17 8.32 -2.09
C ALA A 94 -2.01 8.90 -2.91
N LEU A 95 -1.17 9.76 -2.32
CA LEU A 95 0.02 10.31 -2.99
C LEU A 95 0.98 9.20 -3.42
N MET A 96 1.22 8.20 -2.56
CA MET A 96 2.07 7.06 -2.92
C MET A 96 1.42 6.18 -3.99
N ALA A 97 0.09 6.01 -3.96
CA ALA A 97 -0.62 5.29 -5.00
C ALA A 97 -0.45 5.97 -6.37
N VAL A 98 -0.61 7.29 -6.43
CA VAL A 98 -0.38 8.08 -7.65
C VAL A 98 1.08 7.95 -8.10
N LEU A 99 2.04 8.13 -7.19
CA LEU A 99 3.46 8.03 -7.52
C LEU A 99 3.79 6.67 -8.14
N PHE A 100 3.37 5.56 -7.53
CA PHE A 100 3.65 4.22 -8.03
C PHE A 100 2.81 3.82 -9.25
N SER A 101 1.71 4.52 -9.54
CA SER A 101 0.95 4.33 -10.77
C SER A 101 1.62 4.94 -12.01
N THR A 102 2.61 5.82 -11.81
CA THR A 102 3.45 6.33 -12.91
C THR A 102 4.45 5.27 -13.39
N ASP A 103 4.95 5.41 -14.63
CA ASP A 103 5.93 4.47 -15.17
C ASP A 103 7.32 4.64 -14.52
N LEU A 104 7.48 3.94 -13.39
CA LEU A 104 8.73 3.82 -12.63
C LEU A 104 9.40 2.46 -12.83
N SER A 105 9.01 1.72 -13.87
CA SER A 105 9.47 0.35 -14.11
C SER A 105 11.00 0.25 -14.23
N TRP A 106 11.64 1.30 -14.76
CA TRP A 106 13.10 1.37 -14.91
C TRP A 106 13.86 1.48 -13.57
N LEU A 107 13.23 1.99 -12.50
CA LEU A 107 13.85 2.05 -11.16
C LEU A 107 13.87 0.69 -10.47
N SER A 108 12.98 -0.23 -10.87
CA SER A 108 12.87 -1.56 -10.25
C SER A 108 14.21 -2.32 -10.21
N PRO A 109 14.90 -2.57 -11.34
CA PRO A 109 16.17 -3.31 -11.33
C PRO A 109 17.26 -2.59 -10.53
N LEU A 110 17.28 -1.25 -10.55
CA LEU A 110 18.22 -0.44 -9.79
C LEU A 110 18.00 -0.62 -8.28
N PHE A 111 16.77 -0.47 -7.80
CA PHE A 111 16.42 -0.63 -6.40
C PHE A 111 16.63 -2.05 -5.89
N ILE A 112 16.31 -3.07 -6.68
CA ILE A 112 16.60 -4.46 -6.34
C ILE A 112 18.11 -4.67 -6.21
N PHE A 113 18.88 -4.30 -7.23
CA PHE A 113 20.33 -4.52 -7.25
C PHE A 113 21.03 -3.82 -6.09
N VAL A 114 20.84 -2.49 -5.96
CA VAL A 114 21.45 -1.70 -4.89
C VAL A 114 20.96 -2.19 -3.53
N GLY A 115 19.66 -2.47 -3.39
CA GLY A 115 19.07 -2.97 -2.16
C GLY A 115 19.68 -4.30 -1.69
N VAL A 116 19.84 -5.27 -2.60
CA VAL A 116 20.47 -6.57 -2.32
C VAL A 116 21.93 -6.40 -1.93
N VAL A 117 22.70 -5.62 -2.69
CA VAL A 117 24.12 -5.35 -2.40
C VAL A 117 24.29 -4.74 -1.01
N LEU A 118 23.50 -3.71 -0.67
CA LEU A 118 23.55 -3.06 0.64
C LEU A 118 23.10 -4.01 1.77
N PHE A 119 22.01 -4.76 1.56
CA PHE A 119 21.48 -5.68 2.56
C PHE A 119 22.48 -6.79 2.90
N ILE A 120 23.05 -7.46 1.89
CA ILE A 120 24.01 -8.55 2.10
C ILE A 120 25.33 -8.02 2.71
N SER A 121 25.81 -6.86 2.25
CA SER A 121 27.11 -6.34 2.69
C SER A 121 27.10 -5.76 4.11
N ARG A 122 25.94 -5.29 4.59
CA ARG A 122 25.82 -4.44 5.79
C ARG A 122 24.55 -4.76 6.60
N GLN A 123 24.19 -6.05 6.70
CA GLN A 123 22.91 -6.48 7.29
C GLN A 123 22.69 -6.01 8.74
N ASP A 124 23.75 -5.83 9.52
CA ASP A 124 23.68 -5.50 10.95
C ASP A 124 23.47 -3.99 11.23
N ASN A 125 23.75 -3.13 10.25
CA ASN A 125 23.72 -1.67 10.40
C ASN A 125 22.52 -1.03 9.68
N ALA A 126 22.31 0.27 9.96
CA ALA A 126 21.22 1.04 9.35
C ALA A 126 21.25 1.02 7.81
N VAL A 127 22.44 0.95 7.21
CA VAL A 127 22.64 0.90 5.76
C VAL A 127 22.02 -0.37 5.15
N GLY A 128 22.27 -1.57 5.70
CA GLY A 128 21.64 -2.78 5.19
C GLY A 128 20.13 -2.80 5.45
N ARG A 129 19.66 -2.20 6.54
CA ARG A 129 18.22 -2.01 6.78
C ARG A 129 17.56 -1.11 5.72
N ILE A 130 18.24 -0.06 5.27
CA ILE A 130 17.80 0.75 4.10
C ILE A 130 17.84 -0.10 2.83
N GLY A 131 18.86 -0.96 2.66
CA GLY A 131 18.91 -1.94 1.58
C GLY A 131 17.64 -2.79 1.49
N ARG A 132 17.13 -3.28 2.62
CA ARG A 132 15.85 -4.02 2.68
C ARG A 132 14.63 -3.19 2.23
N VAL A 133 14.61 -1.90 2.52
CA VAL A 133 13.56 -0.98 2.01
C VAL A 133 13.65 -0.86 0.50
N LEU A 134 14.85 -0.68 -0.06
CA LEU A 134 15.07 -0.61 -1.50
C LEU A 134 14.66 -1.91 -2.20
N ILE A 135 14.97 -3.08 -1.64
CA ILE A 135 14.48 -4.37 -2.15
C ILE A 135 12.95 -4.36 -2.21
N GLY A 136 12.29 -3.95 -1.13
CA GLY A 136 10.83 -3.87 -1.08
C GLY A 136 10.24 -2.98 -2.18
N LEU A 137 10.78 -1.75 -2.35
CA LEU A 137 10.36 -0.82 -3.39
C LEU A 137 10.59 -1.40 -4.80
N GLY A 138 11.77 -1.99 -5.03
CA GLY A 138 12.10 -2.60 -6.30
C GLY A 138 11.19 -3.77 -6.66
N LEU A 139 10.85 -4.62 -5.68
CA LEU A 139 9.91 -5.73 -5.83
C LEU A 139 8.48 -5.25 -6.08
N MET A 140 8.04 -4.18 -5.43
CA MET A 140 6.73 -3.58 -5.71
C MET A 140 6.63 -3.14 -7.17
N LEU A 141 7.62 -2.37 -7.65
CA LEU A 141 7.66 -1.89 -9.04
C LEU A 141 7.73 -3.04 -10.04
N LEU A 142 8.53 -4.07 -9.76
CA LEU A 142 8.59 -5.29 -10.58
C LEU A 142 7.24 -5.99 -10.63
N ALA A 143 6.60 -6.15 -9.47
CA ALA A 143 5.34 -6.85 -9.35
C ALA A 143 4.22 -6.15 -10.13
N LEU A 144 4.16 -4.81 -10.12
CA LEU A 144 3.17 -4.06 -10.91
C LEU A 144 3.32 -4.33 -12.40
N ARG A 145 4.56 -4.36 -12.90
CA ARG A 145 4.83 -4.74 -14.30
C ARG A 145 4.41 -6.19 -14.58
N LEU A 146 4.75 -7.13 -13.71
CA LEU A 146 4.40 -8.55 -13.87
C LEU A 146 2.88 -8.79 -13.82
N VAL A 147 2.13 -8.01 -13.04
CA VAL A 147 0.66 -8.06 -13.03
C VAL A 147 0.12 -7.73 -14.41
N VAL A 148 0.58 -6.65 -15.03
CA VAL A 148 0.13 -6.24 -16.38
C VAL A 148 0.48 -7.33 -17.40
N GLU A 149 1.73 -7.78 -17.43
CA GLU A 149 2.22 -8.83 -18.35
C GLU A 149 1.47 -10.17 -18.18
N ALA A 150 1.09 -10.53 -16.95
CA ALA A 150 0.33 -11.75 -16.68
C ALA A 150 -1.16 -11.63 -17.04
N THR A 151 -1.71 -10.40 -17.04
CA THR A 151 -3.13 -10.13 -17.26
C THR A 151 -3.47 -10.02 -18.75
N GLU A 152 -2.59 -9.43 -19.57
CA GLU A 152 -2.80 -9.31 -21.03
C GLU A 152 -3.24 -10.61 -21.73
N PRO A 153 -2.55 -11.76 -21.58
CA PRO A 153 -2.96 -13.01 -22.25
C PRO A 153 -4.26 -13.59 -21.68
N LEU A 154 -4.61 -13.30 -20.42
CA LEU A 154 -5.87 -13.72 -19.82
C LEU A 154 -7.04 -12.98 -20.48
N LEU A 155 -6.90 -11.67 -20.67
CA LEU A 155 -7.92 -10.83 -21.33
C LEU A 155 -8.07 -11.10 -22.82
N ALA A 156 -7.02 -11.56 -23.50
CA ALA A 156 -7.11 -11.94 -24.90
C ALA A 156 -7.96 -13.22 -25.11
N SER A 157 -8.19 -14.02 -24.07
CA SER A 157 -8.91 -15.28 -24.19
C SER A 157 -10.44 -15.07 -24.32
N PRO A 158 -11.10 -15.68 -25.33
CA PRO A 158 -12.54 -15.55 -25.53
C PRO A 158 -13.41 -15.90 -24.31
N PRO A 159 -13.11 -16.96 -23.51
CA PRO A 159 -13.90 -17.29 -22.33
C PRO A 159 -13.84 -16.21 -21.25
N VAL A 160 -12.67 -15.61 -21.02
CA VAL A 160 -12.51 -14.55 -20.02
C VAL A 160 -13.22 -13.28 -20.46
N ARG A 161 -13.15 -12.93 -21.75
CA ARG A 161 -13.92 -11.78 -22.29
C ARG A 161 -15.42 -11.97 -22.15
N ALA A 162 -15.93 -13.17 -22.43
CA ALA A 162 -17.35 -13.48 -22.27
C ALA A 162 -17.79 -13.40 -20.79
N LEU A 163 -16.96 -13.90 -19.87
CA LEU A 163 -17.20 -13.78 -18.43
C LEU A 163 -17.19 -12.32 -17.98
N LEU A 164 -16.17 -11.54 -18.36
CA LEU A 164 -16.08 -10.11 -18.03
C LEU A 164 -17.27 -9.31 -18.58
N ALA A 165 -17.73 -9.62 -19.79
CA ALA A 165 -18.91 -8.99 -20.38
C ALA A 165 -20.22 -9.38 -19.70
N SER A 166 -20.26 -10.53 -19.02
CA SER A 166 -21.42 -10.99 -18.25
C SER A 166 -21.46 -10.48 -16.81
N ILE A 167 -20.35 -9.90 -16.32
CA ILE A 167 -20.30 -9.30 -14.99
C ILE A 167 -21.02 -7.96 -15.05
N SER A 168 -22.21 -7.92 -14.44
CA SER A 168 -22.89 -6.67 -14.10
C SER A 168 -22.05 -5.92 -13.06
N SER A 169 -21.81 -4.63 -13.26
CA SER A 169 -21.28 -3.79 -12.17
C SER A 169 -22.30 -3.76 -11.03
N ASP A 170 -21.85 -4.23 -9.87
CA ASP A 170 -22.58 -4.16 -8.61
C ASP A 170 -21.65 -3.53 -7.58
N MET A 171 -21.87 -2.24 -7.32
CA MET A 171 -21.08 -1.43 -6.42
C MET A 171 -20.90 -2.08 -5.03
N LEU A 172 -21.92 -2.79 -4.51
CA LEU A 172 -21.82 -3.44 -3.20
C LEU A 172 -20.88 -4.64 -3.24
N LEU A 173 -20.94 -5.45 -4.31
CA LEU A 173 -20.00 -6.56 -4.51
C LEU A 173 -18.57 -6.07 -4.71
N GLU A 174 -18.38 -4.99 -5.48
CA GLU A 174 -17.08 -4.37 -5.70
C GLU A 174 -16.47 -3.86 -4.39
N ILE A 175 -17.25 -3.13 -3.59
CA ILE A 175 -16.81 -2.62 -2.28
C ILE A 175 -16.45 -3.78 -1.34
N THR A 176 -17.30 -4.80 -1.23
CA THR A 176 -17.06 -5.93 -0.32
C THR A 176 -15.86 -6.76 -0.74
N LEU A 177 -15.67 -6.98 -2.05
CA LEU A 177 -14.50 -7.67 -2.59
C LEU A 177 -13.22 -6.86 -2.36
N GLY A 178 -13.23 -5.56 -2.65
CA GLY A 178 -12.08 -4.68 -2.41
C GLY A 178 -11.68 -4.66 -0.93
N ALA A 179 -12.66 -4.61 -0.02
CA ALA A 179 -12.43 -4.66 1.42
C ALA A 179 -11.83 -6.01 1.85
N ALA A 180 -12.38 -7.13 1.37
CA ALA A 180 -11.88 -8.46 1.67
C ALA A 180 -10.43 -8.63 1.20
N LEU A 181 -10.11 -8.20 -0.03
CA LEU A 181 -8.76 -8.24 -0.58
C LEU A 181 -7.79 -7.42 0.27
N ALA A 182 -8.17 -6.20 0.68
CA ALA A 182 -7.31 -5.34 1.50
C ALA A 182 -7.08 -5.92 2.90
N ILE A 183 -8.09 -6.58 3.49
CA ILE A 183 -7.98 -7.28 4.77
C ILE A 183 -7.01 -8.46 4.65
N VAL A 184 -7.20 -9.32 3.65
CA VAL A 184 -6.35 -10.49 3.40
C VAL A 184 -4.91 -10.08 3.12
N ALA A 185 -4.70 -9.02 2.34
CA ALA A 185 -3.37 -8.49 2.03
C ALA A 185 -2.76 -7.65 3.17
N TYR A 186 -3.52 -7.33 4.22
CA TYR A 186 -3.09 -6.41 5.29
C TYR A 186 -2.60 -5.03 4.79
N SER A 187 -3.02 -4.63 3.59
CA SER A 187 -2.47 -3.50 2.83
C SER A 187 -3.47 -3.00 1.79
N SER A 188 -4.10 -1.84 2.05
CA SER A 188 -4.94 -1.17 1.06
C SER A 188 -4.12 -0.64 -0.11
N LEU A 189 -2.92 -0.09 0.13
CA LEU A 189 -2.03 0.41 -0.94
C LEU A 189 -1.71 -0.70 -1.96
N ALA A 190 -1.37 -1.91 -1.50
CA ALA A 190 -1.07 -3.02 -2.41
C ALA A 190 -2.27 -3.35 -3.31
N ILE A 191 -3.48 -3.37 -2.73
CA ILE A 191 -4.71 -3.67 -3.47
C ILE A 191 -5.09 -2.51 -4.40
N VAL A 192 -4.97 -1.26 -3.97
CA VAL A 192 -5.21 -0.09 -4.82
C VAL A 192 -4.24 -0.07 -6.01
N LEU A 193 -2.96 -0.40 -5.80
CA LEU A 193 -1.99 -0.49 -6.90
C LEU A 193 -2.27 -1.64 -7.85
N LEU A 194 -2.71 -2.80 -7.34
CA LEU A 194 -3.18 -3.91 -8.15
C LEU A 194 -4.37 -3.50 -9.02
N ILE A 195 -5.38 -2.87 -8.42
CA ILE A 195 -6.57 -2.37 -9.11
C ILE A 195 -6.17 -1.33 -10.17
N ALA A 196 -5.29 -0.39 -9.82
CA ALA A 196 -4.79 0.63 -10.75
C ALA A 196 -4.06 0.01 -11.95
N ALA A 197 -3.20 -0.98 -11.73
CA ALA A 197 -2.51 -1.70 -12.79
C ALA A 197 -3.49 -2.45 -13.71
N MET A 198 -4.50 -3.11 -13.13
CA MET A 198 -5.55 -3.79 -13.89
C MET A 198 -6.39 -2.81 -14.72
N ALA A 199 -6.79 -1.67 -14.14
CA ALA A 199 -7.52 -0.62 -14.84
C ALA A 199 -6.69 -0.02 -15.98
N ALA A 200 -5.39 0.23 -15.76
CA ALA A 200 -4.47 0.74 -16.78
C ALA A 200 -4.33 -0.22 -17.98
N SER A 201 -4.36 -1.54 -17.72
CA SER A 201 -4.37 -2.57 -18.76
C SER A 201 -5.74 -2.83 -19.41
N THR A 202 -6.77 -2.04 -19.08
CA THR A 202 -8.18 -2.24 -19.50
C THR A 202 -8.79 -3.59 -19.07
N ALA A 203 -8.17 -4.26 -18.09
CA ALA A 203 -8.64 -5.53 -17.55
C ALA A 203 -9.99 -5.41 -16.82
N ILE A 204 -10.15 -4.28 -16.13
CA ILE A 204 -11.37 -3.92 -15.42
C ILE A 204 -11.76 -2.50 -15.83
N PRO A 205 -13.05 -2.23 -16.05
CA PRO A 205 -13.51 -0.89 -16.34
C PRO A 205 -13.40 0.02 -15.10
N LEU A 206 -13.37 1.34 -15.35
CA LEU A 206 -13.04 2.34 -14.34
C LEU A 206 -14.06 2.41 -13.20
N ASP A 207 -15.34 2.20 -13.52
CA ASP A 207 -16.44 2.08 -12.55
C ASP A 207 -16.18 0.98 -11.52
N VAL A 208 -15.84 -0.23 -11.99
CA VAL A 208 -15.47 -1.37 -11.14
C VAL A 208 -14.23 -1.08 -10.32
N ALA A 209 -13.22 -0.45 -10.93
CA ALA A 209 -11.99 -0.07 -10.24
C ALA A 209 -12.27 0.91 -9.07
N LEU A 210 -13.17 1.88 -9.26
CA LEU A 210 -13.56 2.82 -8.22
C LEU A 210 -14.27 2.13 -7.05
N GLY A 211 -15.22 1.23 -7.32
CA GLY A 211 -15.88 0.43 -6.30
C GLY A 211 -14.91 -0.42 -5.47
N LEU A 212 -13.95 -1.08 -6.15
CA LEU A 212 -12.90 -1.86 -5.50
C LEU A 212 -11.96 -1.00 -4.65
N VAL A 213 -11.60 0.21 -5.10
CA VAL A 213 -10.74 1.15 -4.35
C VAL A 213 -11.46 1.65 -3.09
N LEU A 214 -12.76 1.96 -3.18
CA LEU A 214 -13.59 2.31 -2.02
C LEU A 214 -13.58 1.16 -1.00
N GLY A 215 -13.79 -0.07 -1.48
CA GLY A 215 -13.66 -1.29 -0.69
C GLY A 215 -12.31 -1.41 0.00
N ALA A 216 -11.21 -1.26 -0.76
CA ALA A 216 -9.86 -1.42 -0.23
C ALA A 216 -9.55 -0.45 0.93
N ASN A 217 -10.03 0.80 0.82
CA ASN A 217 -9.88 1.80 1.88
C ASN A 217 -10.75 1.47 3.11
N LEU A 218 -11.99 1.01 2.91
CA LEU A 218 -12.84 0.50 4.00
C LEU A 218 -12.18 -0.69 4.72
N GLY A 219 -11.60 -1.62 3.97
CA GLY A 219 -10.87 -2.77 4.52
C GLY A 219 -9.70 -2.36 5.42
N SER A 220 -8.89 -1.36 5.01
CA SER A 220 -7.83 -0.83 5.88
C SER A 220 -8.34 -0.12 7.13
N GLY A 221 -9.49 0.55 7.04
CA GLY A 221 -10.16 1.16 8.19
C GLY A 221 -10.60 0.10 9.21
N LEU A 222 -11.21 -0.98 8.74
CA LEU A 222 -11.57 -2.14 9.58
C LEU A 222 -10.34 -2.77 10.23
N LEU A 223 -9.25 -2.97 9.49
CA LEU A 223 -7.98 -3.46 10.05
C LEU A 223 -7.45 -2.55 11.17
N ALA A 224 -7.51 -1.22 10.98
CA ALA A 224 -7.09 -0.27 11.99
C ALA A 224 -7.93 -0.41 13.27
N VAL A 225 -9.26 -0.53 13.15
CA VAL A 225 -10.15 -0.78 14.30
C VAL A 225 -9.81 -2.10 14.99
N LEU A 226 -9.72 -3.20 14.23
CA LEU A 226 -9.44 -4.54 14.77
C LEU A 226 -8.09 -4.61 15.51
N THR A 227 -7.11 -3.82 15.06
CA THR A 227 -5.77 -3.79 15.68
C THR A 227 -5.66 -2.81 16.84
N THR A 228 -6.56 -1.82 16.95
CA THR A 228 -6.56 -0.81 18.03
C THR A 228 -7.61 -1.04 19.11
N ALA A 229 -8.64 -1.86 18.87
CA ALA A 229 -9.72 -2.14 19.83
C ALA A 229 -9.34 -3.08 20.99
N LYS A 230 -8.05 -3.12 21.38
CA LYS A 230 -7.55 -3.85 22.55
C LYS A 230 -7.19 -2.89 23.66
#